data_AF-A0A2V9F101-F1
#
_entry.id   AF-A0A2V9F101-F1
#
_cell.length_a   1.000
_cell.length_b   1.000
_cell.length_c   1.000
_cell.angle_alpha   90.00
_cell.angle_beta   90.00
_cell.angle_gamma   90.00
#
_symmetry.space_group_name_H-M   'P 1'
#
loop_
_entity.id
_entity.type
_entity.pdbx_description
1 polymer ?
#
loop_
_entity_poly.entity_id
_entity_poly.type
_entity_poly.pdbx_seq_one_letter_code
_entity_poly.pdbx_strand_id
1 'polypeptide(L)'
;MFSRLEISMTIVLFFISIASATADGIKTIWKPVTFAIVKFNDEAPKSWNIYHTEKKGLLLVHLWKRYLLVDMKEQEAYEIDPQTVKPHGEEVEWSPSDKPEQPLETPDWKTRDVGSMQLLRFRLGKDGHILELQIPLLINGKPAY
;
A
#
# COMPACT_ATOMS: atom_id res chain seq x y z
N MET A 1 14.62 61.36 -27.02
CA MET A 1 13.66 61.14 -25.92
C MET A 1 12.53 60.28 -26.47
N PHE A 2 12.83 59.00 -26.75
CA PHE A 2 12.44 57.79 -25.99
C PHE A 2 10.93 57.45 -25.97
N SER A 3 10.57 56.53 -26.87
CA SER A 3 9.65 55.37 -26.75
C SER A 3 8.23 55.53 -26.20
N ARG A 4 7.27 54.89 -26.89
CA ARG A 4 6.70 53.59 -26.44
C ARG A 4 5.75 52.97 -27.49
N LEU A 5 6.09 51.75 -27.88
CA LEU A 5 5.35 50.84 -28.75
C LEU A 5 4.59 49.88 -27.82
N GLU A 6 3.26 49.94 -27.80
CA GLU A 6 2.41 49.02 -27.03
C GLU A 6 2.29 47.70 -27.81
N ILE A 7 3.08 46.70 -27.44
CA ILE A 7 2.94 45.34 -27.96
C ILE A 7 1.89 44.63 -27.10
N SER A 8 0.66 44.53 -27.59
CA SER A 8 -0.34 43.61 -27.04
C SER A 8 0.08 42.18 -27.38
N MET A 9 0.58 41.44 -26.39
CA MET A 9 0.96 40.04 -26.51
C MET A 9 -0.14 39.17 -25.88
N THR A 10 -1.07 38.71 -26.71
CA THR A 10 -2.07 37.71 -26.30
C THR A 10 -1.39 36.34 -26.23
N ILE A 11 -1.16 35.86 -25.01
CA ILE A 11 -0.70 34.48 -24.77
C ILE A 11 -1.91 33.55 -24.91
N VAL A 12 -1.91 32.71 -25.95
CA VAL A 12 -2.85 31.58 -26.06
C VAL A 12 -2.25 30.40 -25.30
N LEU A 13 -2.81 30.09 -24.12
CA LEU A 13 -2.49 28.85 -23.41
C LEU A 13 -3.15 27.68 -24.15
N PHE A 14 -2.34 26.89 -24.86
CA PHE A 14 -2.74 25.56 -25.31
C PHE A 14 -2.68 24.61 -24.10
N PHE A 15 -3.85 24.30 -23.52
CA PHE A 15 -3.98 23.18 -22.59
C PHE A 15 -3.87 21.89 -23.40
N ILE A 16 -2.69 21.28 -23.41
CA ILE A 16 -2.53 19.89 -23.84
C ILE A 16 -3.17 19.03 -22.75
N SER A 17 -4.42 18.60 -22.97
CA SER A 17 -5.02 17.53 -22.18
C SER A 17 -4.23 16.26 -22.49
N ILE A 18 -3.31 15.89 -21.60
CA ILE A 18 -2.74 14.56 -21.59
C ILE A 18 -3.88 13.63 -21.17
N ALA A 19 -4.47 12.95 -22.15
CA ALA A 19 -5.33 11.82 -21.86
C ALA A 19 -4.46 10.75 -21.21
N SER A 20 -4.59 10.58 -19.90
CA SER A 20 -4.08 9.41 -19.21
C SER A 20 -4.80 8.21 -19.80
N ALA A 21 -4.11 7.44 -20.64
CA ALA A 21 -4.59 6.13 -21.05
C ALA A 21 -4.67 5.28 -19.78
N THR A 22 -5.89 5.06 -19.29
CA THR A 22 -6.17 4.06 -18.27
C THR A 22 -5.78 2.73 -18.87
N ALA A 23 -4.58 2.26 -18.53
CA ALA A 23 -4.26 0.84 -18.65
C ALA A 23 -5.35 0.12 -17.84
N ASP A 24 -6.20 -0.66 -18.51
CA ASP A 24 -7.09 -1.60 -17.83
C ASP A 24 -6.20 -2.48 -16.95
N GLY A 25 -6.14 -2.10 -15.66
CA GLY A 25 -5.24 -2.67 -14.70
C GLY A 25 -5.57 -4.14 -14.55
N ILE A 26 -4.57 -5.00 -14.68
CA ILE A 26 -4.74 -6.44 -14.49
C ILE A 26 -5.29 -6.63 -13.06
N LYS A 27 -6.57 -6.99 -12.98
CA LYS A 27 -7.25 -7.32 -11.74
C LYS A 27 -6.57 -8.56 -11.17
N THR A 28 -5.97 -8.40 -10.01
CA THR A 28 -5.15 -9.43 -9.38
C THR A 28 -5.90 -9.99 -8.18
N ILE A 29 -5.90 -11.32 -8.05
CA ILE A 29 -6.47 -12.01 -6.90
C ILE A 29 -5.41 -12.09 -5.80
N TRP A 30 -5.79 -11.64 -4.61
CA TRP A 30 -4.97 -11.66 -3.39
C TRP A 30 -5.53 -12.70 -2.43
N LYS A 31 -4.67 -13.64 -2.04
CA LYS A 31 -5.01 -14.77 -1.17
C LYS A 31 -4.66 -14.48 0.27
N PRO A 32 -5.41 -15.00 1.25
CA PRO A 32 -5.09 -14.79 2.66
C PRO A 32 -3.76 -15.45 3.03
N VAL A 33 -2.94 -14.74 3.82
CA VAL A 33 -1.76 -15.31 4.47
C VAL A 33 -2.23 -16.11 5.68
N THR A 34 -2.31 -17.44 5.52
CA THR A 34 -2.70 -18.34 6.61
C THR A 34 -1.77 -18.20 7.81
N PHE A 35 -2.32 -18.24 9.03
CA PHE A 35 -1.59 -18.14 10.31
C PHE A 35 -0.82 -16.85 10.56
N ALA A 36 -1.03 -15.80 9.75
CA ALA A 36 -0.52 -14.47 10.09
C ALA A 36 -1.17 -13.93 11.36
N ILE A 37 -0.54 -12.92 11.98
CA ILE A 37 -1.11 -12.16 13.10
C ILE A 37 -0.92 -10.68 12.82
N VAL A 38 -1.95 -9.88 13.06
CA VAL A 38 -1.86 -8.41 13.06
C VAL A 38 -2.01 -7.93 14.50
N LYS A 39 -1.16 -6.97 14.89
CA LYS A 39 -1.38 -6.14 16.07
C LYS A 39 -1.40 -4.68 15.70
N PHE A 40 -2.29 -3.92 16.32
CA PHE A 40 -2.37 -2.48 16.22
C PHE A 40 -2.27 -1.91 17.63
N ASN A 41 -1.24 -1.09 17.88
CA ASN A 41 -0.86 -0.61 19.22
C ASN A 41 -0.71 -1.76 20.22
N ASP A 42 -0.01 -2.81 19.82
CA ASP A 42 0.26 -4.02 20.62
C ASP A 42 -0.99 -4.87 20.96
N GLU A 43 -2.18 -4.51 20.47
CA GLU A 43 -3.42 -5.26 20.63
C GLU A 43 -3.87 -5.93 19.33
N ALA A 44 -4.55 -7.08 19.44
CA ALA A 44 -5.19 -7.70 18.28
C ALA A 44 -6.40 -6.84 17.82
N PRO A 45 -6.43 -6.36 16.58
CA PRO A 45 -7.55 -5.55 16.11
C PRO A 45 -8.83 -6.40 16.00
N LYS A 46 -9.99 -5.75 16.20
CA LYS A 46 -11.31 -6.40 16.14
C LYS A 46 -11.62 -7.15 14.83
N SER A 47 -11.07 -6.69 13.71
CA SER A 47 -11.24 -7.29 12.39
C SER A 47 -10.02 -6.99 11.54
N TRP A 48 -9.39 -8.03 11.01
CA TRP A 48 -8.21 -7.90 10.16
C TRP A 48 -8.02 -9.12 9.26
N ASN A 49 -7.24 -8.93 8.20
CA ASN A 49 -6.66 -10.02 7.41
C ASN A 49 -5.38 -9.52 6.72
N ILE A 50 -4.49 -10.42 6.31
CA ILE A 50 -3.36 -10.10 5.44
C ILE A 50 -3.52 -10.90 4.17
N TYR A 51 -3.44 -10.24 3.02
CA TYR A 51 -3.48 -10.89 1.73
C TYR A 51 -2.14 -10.74 1.00
N HIS A 52 -1.84 -11.69 0.14
CA HIS A 52 -0.65 -11.72 -0.69
C HIS A 52 -0.99 -12.08 -2.13
N THR A 53 -0.08 -11.75 -3.04
CA THR A 53 -0.08 -12.30 -4.40
C THR A 53 1.09 -13.26 -4.56
N GLU A 54 1.38 -13.68 -5.78
CA GLU A 54 2.62 -14.38 -6.09
C GLU A 54 3.86 -13.49 -5.84
N LYS A 55 3.71 -12.16 -5.91
CA LYS A 55 4.77 -11.19 -5.61
C LYS A 55 5.07 -11.18 -4.12
N LYS A 56 6.21 -11.76 -3.75
CA LYS A 56 6.72 -11.78 -2.37
C LYS A 56 7.06 -10.37 -1.88
N GLY A 57 6.85 -10.14 -0.59
CA GLY A 57 7.16 -8.86 0.05
C GLY A 57 6.17 -7.74 -0.22
N LEU A 58 5.06 -8.02 -0.92
CA LEU A 58 3.96 -7.08 -1.09
C LEU A 58 2.70 -7.68 -0.45
N LEU A 59 2.15 -6.95 0.53
CA LEU A 59 1.02 -7.41 1.34
C LEU A 59 -0.10 -6.40 1.29
N LEU A 60 -1.34 -6.88 1.21
CA LEU A 60 -2.54 -6.07 1.37
C LEU A 60 -3.13 -6.38 2.75
N VAL A 61 -3.02 -5.46 3.69
CA VAL A 61 -3.48 -5.62 5.07
C VAL A 61 -4.85 -4.98 5.21
N HIS A 62 -5.86 -5.79 5.49
CA HIS A 62 -7.16 -5.30 5.91
C HIS A 62 -7.14 -5.03 7.41
N LEU A 63 -7.47 -3.80 7.80
CA LEU A 63 -7.53 -3.37 9.19
C LEU A 63 -8.83 -2.58 9.40
N TRP A 64 -9.81 -3.20 10.06
CA TRP A 64 -11.16 -2.67 10.29
C TRP A 64 -11.95 -2.29 9.02
N LYS A 65 -11.84 -1.03 8.56
CA LYS A 65 -12.48 -0.48 7.37
C LYS A 65 -11.47 0.07 6.36
N ARG A 66 -10.18 -0.17 6.64
CA ARG A 66 -9.04 0.38 5.91
C ARG A 66 -8.28 -0.76 5.28
N TYR A 67 -7.69 -0.49 4.13
CA TYR A 67 -6.74 -1.37 3.48
C TYR A 67 -5.41 -0.66 3.39
N LEU A 68 -4.34 -1.36 3.76
CA LEU A 68 -2.98 -0.88 3.68
C LEU A 68 -2.21 -1.78 2.72
N LEU A 69 -1.68 -1.22 1.64
CA LEU A 69 -0.69 -1.92 0.84
C LEU A 69 0.67 -1.69 1.49
N VAL A 70 1.33 -2.77 1.90
CA VAL A 70 2.64 -2.75 2.57
C VAL A 70 3.67 -3.36 1.63
N ASP A 71 4.60 -2.53 1.16
CA ASP A 71 5.77 -2.97 0.40
C ASP A 71 6.95 -3.14 1.35
N MET A 72 7.28 -4.39 1.64
CA MET A 72 8.32 -4.74 2.60
C MET A 72 9.72 -4.49 2.08
N LYS A 73 9.89 -4.40 0.76
CA LYS A 73 11.18 -4.18 0.12
C LYS A 73 11.52 -2.69 0.15
N GLU A 74 10.55 -1.86 -0.22
CA GLU A 74 10.73 -0.40 -0.23
C GLU A 74 10.51 0.23 1.16
N GLN A 75 10.01 -0.54 2.14
CA GLN A 75 9.67 -0.07 3.50
C GLN A 75 8.58 0.99 3.52
N GLU A 76 7.60 0.83 2.65
CA GLU A 76 6.53 1.78 2.43
C GLU A 76 5.17 1.15 2.73
N ALA A 77 4.24 1.98 3.18
CA ALA A 77 2.84 1.62 3.31
C ALA A 77 1.97 2.64 2.59
N TYR A 78 0.87 2.21 2.02
CA TYR A 78 -0.05 3.05 1.25
C TYR A 78 -1.47 2.79 1.74
N GLU A 79 -2.23 3.86 1.96
CA GLU A 79 -3.66 3.74 2.24
C GLU A 79 -4.41 3.45 0.94
N ILE A 80 -5.08 2.31 0.87
CA ILE A 80 -5.88 1.92 -0.29
C ILE A 80 -7.33 2.34 -0.07
N ASP A 81 -7.94 2.92 -1.10
CA ASP A 81 -9.38 3.17 -1.10
C ASP A 81 -10.13 1.84 -0.99
N PRO A 82 -10.85 1.57 0.11
CA PRO A 82 -11.55 0.31 0.31
C PRO A 82 -12.60 0.02 -0.77
N GLN A 83 -13.09 1.03 -1.52
CA GLN A 83 -14.05 0.84 -2.61
C GLN A 83 -13.42 0.18 -3.85
N THR A 84 -12.10 0.23 -3.98
CA THR A 84 -11.36 -0.42 -5.08
C THR A 84 -11.12 -1.91 -4.83
N VAL A 85 -11.22 -2.35 -3.57
CA VAL A 85 -11.01 -3.75 -3.16
C VAL A 85 -12.32 -4.51 -3.23
N LYS A 86 -12.37 -5.57 -4.03
CA LYS A 86 -13.57 -6.39 -4.21
C LYS A 86 -13.43 -7.73 -3.48
N PRO A 87 -14.33 -8.06 -2.55
CA PRO A 87 -14.33 -9.37 -1.92
C PRO A 87 -14.56 -10.50 -2.94
N HIS A 88 -13.81 -11.59 -2.82
CA HIS A 88 -13.93 -12.79 -3.64
C HIS A 88 -13.82 -14.04 -2.75
N GLY A 89 -14.88 -14.37 -2.02
CA GLY A 89 -14.85 -15.43 -1.01
C GLY A 89 -13.93 -15.04 0.15
N GLU A 90 -12.91 -15.87 0.43
CA GLU A 90 -11.84 -15.56 1.40
C GLU A 90 -10.69 -14.74 0.80
N GLU A 91 -10.72 -14.52 -0.51
CA GLU A 91 -9.75 -13.74 -1.27
C GLU A 91 -10.28 -12.32 -1.52
N VAL A 92 -9.43 -11.46 -2.06
CA VAL A 92 -9.85 -10.16 -2.59
C VAL A 92 -9.28 -9.90 -3.98
N GLU A 93 -10.06 -9.27 -4.83
CA GLU A 93 -9.61 -8.74 -6.12
C GLU A 93 -9.24 -7.26 -5.93
N TRP A 94 -8.00 -6.92 -6.27
CA TRP A 94 -7.51 -5.55 -6.25
C TRP A 94 -6.37 -5.36 -7.26
N SER A 95 -6.35 -4.23 -7.97
CA SER A 95 -5.31 -3.95 -8.96
C SER A 95 -4.18 -3.11 -8.35
N PRO A 96 -2.91 -3.50 -8.51
CA PRO A 96 -1.77 -2.65 -8.16
C PRO A 96 -1.75 -1.30 -8.90
N SER A 97 -2.48 -1.15 -10.02
CA SER A 97 -2.67 0.12 -10.71
C SER A 97 -3.53 1.12 -9.92
N ASP A 98 -4.34 0.64 -8.97
CA ASP A 98 -5.13 1.48 -8.06
C ASP A 98 -4.28 1.96 -6.85
N LYS A 99 -2.98 1.64 -6.82
CA LYS A 99 -2.04 2.10 -5.78
C LYS A 99 -1.93 3.64 -5.85
N PRO A 100 -2.13 4.35 -4.73
CA PRO A 100 -1.92 5.80 -4.70
C PRO A 100 -0.44 6.16 -4.86
N GLU A 101 -0.17 7.35 -5.38
CA GLU A 101 1.21 7.81 -5.63
C GLU A 101 1.98 8.07 -4.32
N GLN A 102 1.31 8.58 -3.30
CA GLN A 102 1.97 9.03 -2.07
C GLN A 102 1.94 7.97 -0.97
N PRO A 103 3.11 7.49 -0.49
CA PRO A 103 3.17 6.60 0.66
C PRO A 103 2.81 7.33 1.96
N LEU A 104 2.33 6.57 2.93
CA LEU A 104 2.23 6.97 4.32
C LEU A 104 3.65 7.13 4.90
N GLU A 105 3.81 8.06 5.85
CA GLU A 105 5.03 8.10 6.66
C GLU A 105 5.09 6.83 7.52
N THR A 106 6.19 6.09 7.42
CA THR A 106 6.42 4.81 8.12
C THR A 106 7.66 4.81 9.02
N PRO A 107 7.78 5.75 9.97
CA PRO A 107 8.94 5.80 10.86
C PRO A 107 9.09 4.52 11.69
N ASP A 108 10.31 4.31 12.19
CA ASP A 108 10.64 3.20 13.09
C ASP A 108 10.45 1.81 12.47
N TRP A 109 10.56 1.71 11.13
CA TRP A 109 10.46 0.45 10.39
C TRP A 109 11.50 -0.58 10.85
N LYS A 110 11.01 -1.74 11.29
CA LYS A 110 11.83 -2.85 11.77
C LYS A 110 11.30 -4.18 11.25
N THR A 111 12.21 -4.97 10.69
CA THR A 111 11.95 -6.37 10.32
C THR A 111 12.85 -7.27 11.15
N ARG A 112 12.28 -8.32 11.77
CA ARG A 112 13.04 -9.32 12.53
C ARG A 112 12.54 -10.72 12.24
N ASP A 113 13.46 -11.63 12.00
CA ASP A 113 13.19 -13.06 12.07
C ASP A 113 13.12 -13.47 13.55
N VAL A 114 12.06 -14.19 13.93
CA VAL A 114 11.85 -14.71 15.29
C VAL A 114 11.60 -16.22 15.29
N GLY A 115 12.20 -16.94 14.34
CA GLY A 115 12.13 -18.40 14.19
C GLY A 115 11.09 -18.80 13.15
N SER A 116 9.89 -19.14 13.59
CA SER A 116 8.80 -19.56 12.69
C SER A 116 8.00 -18.39 12.10
N MET A 117 8.37 -17.15 12.44
CA MET A 117 7.68 -15.94 12.03
C MET A 117 8.68 -14.84 11.69
N GLN A 118 8.31 -13.99 10.74
CA GLN A 118 8.94 -12.70 10.48
C GLN A 118 8.03 -11.61 11.03
N LEU A 119 8.58 -10.82 11.94
CA LEU A 119 7.93 -9.68 12.54
C LEU A 119 8.29 -8.43 11.73
N LEU A 120 7.28 -7.77 11.17
CA LEU A 120 7.38 -6.44 10.58
C LEU A 120 6.66 -5.45 11.49
N ARG A 121 7.32 -4.38 11.93
CA ARG A 121 6.74 -3.35 12.81
C ARG A 121 7.13 -1.96 12.34
N PHE A 122 6.17 -1.06 12.27
CA PHE A 122 6.40 0.33 11.94
C PHE A 122 5.29 1.21 12.52
N ARG A 123 5.56 2.52 12.58
CA ARG A 123 4.59 3.52 13.02
C ARG A 123 3.87 4.08 11.79
N LEU A 124 2.54 4.22 11.88
CA LEU A 124 1.67 4.73 10.82
C LEU A 124 1.47 6.23 10.98
N GLY A 125 1.98 7.00 10.03
CA GLY A 125 1.80 8.45 9.98
C GLY A 125 2.34 9.17 11.22
N LYS A 126 1.79 10.35 11.47
CA LYS A 126 2.20 11.24 12.56
C LYS A 126 1.47 10.97 13.87
N ASP A 127 0.32 10.29 13.80
CA ASP A 127 -0.57 10.02 14.94
C ASP A 127 0.02 9.00 15.92
N GLY A 128 1.11 8.34 15.55
CA GLY A 128 1.90 7.52 16.45
C GLY A 128 1.41 6.09 16.61
N HIS A 129 0.41 5.67 15.84
CA HIS A 129 -0.10 4.30 15.88
C HIS A 129 0.93 3.30 15.36
N ILE A 130 1.01 2.13 15.99
CA ILE A 130 1.97 1.10 15.64
C ILE A 130 1.24 -0.06 14.97
N LEU A 131 1.71 -0.46 13.80
CA LEU A 131 1.29 -1.68 13.13
C LEU A 131 2.41 -2.72 13.27
N GLU A 132 2.06 -3.91 13.74
CA GLU A 132 2.92 -5.09 13.74
C GLU A 132 2.24 -6.22 12.96
N LEU A 133 2.96 -6.77 11.98
CA LEU A 133 2.57 -7.95 11.23
C LEU A 133 3.51 -9.09 11.63
N GLN A 134 2.95 -10.24 11.97
CA GLN A 134 3.70 -11.48 12.16
C GLN A 134 3.34 -12.41 11.01
N ILE A 135 4.34 -12.65 10.17
CA ILE A 135 4.20 -13.38 8.91
C ILE A 135 4.85 -14.74 9.12
N PRO A 136 4.15 -15.86 8.93
CA PRO A 136 4.76 -17.18 9.10
C PRO A 136 5.86 -17.41 8.08
N LEU A 137 6.91 -18.09 8.53
CA LEU A 137 8.04 -18.51 7.71
C LEU A 137 8.02 -20.02 7.50
N LEU A 138 8.45 -20.45 6.32
CA LEU A 138 8.83 -21.82 6.03
C LEU A 138 10.16 -22.15 6.71
N ILE A 139 10.51 -23.43 6.77
CA ILE A 139 11.79 -23.93 7.34
C ILE A 139 13.01 -23.28 6.66
N ASN A 140 12.88 -22.81 5.42
CA ASN A 140 13.92 -22.13 4.68
C ASN A 140 14.01 -20.61 4.96
N GLY A 141 13.26 -20.09 5.94
CA GLY A 141 13.23 -18.67 6.32
C GLY A 141 12.47 -17.77 5.35
N LYS A 142 11.81 -18.30 4.32
CA LYS A 142 10.96 -17.52 3.41
C LYS A 142 9.54 -17.43 3.94
N PRO A 143 8.79 -16.36 3.63
CA PRO A 143 7.36 -16.30 3.97
C PRO A 143 6.60 -17.54 3.48
N ALA A 144 5.69 -18.03 4.31
CA ALA A 144 4.82 -19.17 4.04
C ALA A 144 3.60 -18.78 3.19
N TYR A 145 3.85 -18.01 2.14
CA TYR A 145 2.90 -17.56 1.14
C TYR A 145 3.63 -17.29 -0.16
#